data_AF-A0AAD3MHU1-F1
#
_entry.id   AF-A0AAD3MHU1-F1
#
_cell.length_a   1.000
_cell.length_b   1.000
_cell.length_c   1.000
_cell.angle_alpha   90.00
_cell.angle_beta   90.00
_cell.angle_gamma   90.00
#
_symmetry.space_group_name_H-M   'P 1'
#
loop_
_entity.id
_entity.type
_entity.pdbx_description
1 polymer ?
#
loop_
_entity_poly.entity_id
_entity_poly.type
_entity_poly.pdbx_seq_one_letter_code
_entity_poly.pdbx_strand_id
1 'polypeptide(L)'
;MNRFLWLLAAGVYLYLHCLASAESGLSRSVIEKAVIEAKATVDAAYQYSRRESINRVRRNAANPADVLRLMKQPVGQTRSVVRAADYMDIAVKLIKRSLGNRHKRSINATDLISDEDLQVVAELTGCSARHRIPSCTTTPNLDKYRTASCVCNNRENTRWGASNIAFTRWLPAEYQDDVSLPKGWDPEHRVNNQILPL
;
A
#
# COMPACT_ATOMS: atom_id res chain seq x y z
N MET A 1 27.94 -13.84 -45.28
CA MET A 1 28.51 -13.49 -43.96
C MET A 1 27.55 -12.68 -43.08
N ASN A 2 26.78 -11.72 -43.63
CA ASN A 2 25.94 -10.82 -42.82
C ASN A 2 24.74 -11.50 -42.11
N ARG A 3 24.10 -12.51 -42.70
CA ARG A 3 22.90 -13.16 -42.09
C ARG A 3 23.20 -13.87 -40.76
N PHE A 4 24.38 -14.46 -40.62
CA PHE A 4 24.81 -15.10 -39.38
C PHE A 4 25.05 -14.06 -38.27
N LEU A 5 25.59 -12.89 -38.64
CA LEU A 5 25.81 -11.79 -37.71
C LEU A 5 24.49 -11.22 -37.16
N TRP A 6 23.47 -11.09 -38.01
CA TRP A 6 22.13 -10.64 -37.60
C TRP A 6 21.41 -11.63 -36.68
N LEU A 7 21.55 -12.94 -36.93
CA LEU A 7 20.98 -13.98 -36.07
C LEU A 7 21.66 -14.03 -34.71
N LEU A 8 22.99 -13.87 -34.66
CA LEU A 8 23.73 -13.77 -33.42
C LEU A 8 23.36 -12.51 -32.64
N ALA A 9 23.24 -11.36 -33.31
CA ALA A 9 22.80 -10.11 -32.68
C ALA A 9 21.37 -10.22 -32.11
N ALA A 10 20.45 -10.83 -32.85
CA ALA A 10 19.08 -11.08 -32.38
C ALA A 10 19.05 -12.08 -31.21
N GLY A 11 19.88 -13.13 -31.25
CA GLY A 11 20.02 -14.09 -30.16
C GLY A 11 20.60 -13.47 -28.89
N VAL A 12 21.62 -12.62 -29.01
CA VAL A 12 22.20 -11.86 -27.89
C VAL A 12 21.22 -10.83 -27.36
N TYR A 13 20.45 -10.16 -28.22
CA TYR A 13 19.40 -9.22 -27.81
C TYR A 13 18.26 -9.90 -27.06
N LEU A 14 17.79 -11.06 -27.54
CA LEU A 14 16.79 -11.88 -26.85
C LEU A 14 17.33 -12.46 -25.54
N TYR A 15 18.60 -12.86 -25.50
CA TYR A 15 19.25 -13.35 -24.28
C TYR A 15 19.43 -12.24 -23.23
N LEU A 16 19.84 -11.04 -23.65
CA LEU A 16 19.93 -9.86 -22.80
C LEU A 16 18.54 -9.40 -22.31
N HIS A 17 17.51 -9.45 -23.15
CA HIS A 17 16.12 -9.19 -22.71
C HIS A 17 15.59 -10.26 -21.76
N CYS A 18 15.90 -11.54 -21.99
CA CYS A 18 15.55 -12.61 -21.07
C CYS A 18 16.30 -12.47 -19.73
N LEU A 19 17.58 -12.10 -19.74
CA LEU A 19 18.34 -11.83 -18.51
C LEU A 19 17.82 -10.60 -17.78
N ALA A 20 17.46 -9.53 -18.50
CA ALA A 20 16.84 -8.34 -17.93
C ALA A 20 15.43 -8.61 -17.36
N SER A 21 14.68 -9.55 -17.94
CA SER A 21 13.40 -10.04 -17.37
C SER A 21 13.56 -11.14 -16.32
N ALA A 22 14.74 -11.78 -16.21
CA ALA A 22 15.01 -12.85 -15.26
C ALA A 22 15.44 -12.33 -13.87
N GLU A 23 15.71 -11.03 -13.74
CA GLU A 23 15.92 -10.40 -12.44
C GLU A 23 14.65 -9.70 -11.92
N SER A 24 14.27 -10.07 -10.69
CA SER A 24 13.69 -9.21 -9.64
C SER A 24 12.18 -9.17 -9.35
N GLY A 25 11.34 -9.98 -10.00
CA GLY A 25 9.91 -10.09 -9.62
C GLY A 25 9.64 -11.13 -8.52
N LEU A 26 8.83 -10.80 -7.51
CA LEU A 26 8.34 -11.76 -6.52
C LEU A 26 7.42 -12.77 -7.20
N SER A 27 7.53 -14.06 -6.88
CA SER A 27 6.58 -15.05 -7.42
C SER A 27 5.16 -14.67 -6.98
N ARG A 28 4.24 -14.60 -7.94
CA ARG A 28 2.82 -14.31 -7.72
C ARG A 28 2.19 -15.15 -6.60
N SER A 29 2.59 -16.41 -6.47
CA SER A 29 2.13 -17.31 -5.39
C SER A 29 2.50 -16.81 -3.99
N VAL A 30 3.65 -16.15 -3.83
CA VAL A 30 4.09 -15.54 -2.57
C VAL A 30 3.23 -14.33 -2.25
N ILE A 31 2.95 -13.48 -3.25
CA ILE A 31 2.06 -12.32 -3.11
C ILE A 31 0.66 -12.78 -2.69
N GLU A 32 0.07 -13.74 -3.40
CA GLU A 32 -1.27 -14.25 -3.13
C GLU A 32 -1.37 -14.84 -1.72
N LYS A 33 -0.39 -15.65 -1.30
CA LYS A 33 -0.33 -16.20 0.06
C LYS A 33 -0.28 -15.08 1.11
N ALA A 34 0.58 -14.09 0.92
CA ALA A 34 0.71 -12.96 1.86
C ALA A 34 -0.58 -12.14 1.94
N VAL A 35 -1.26 -11.90 0.82
CA VAL A 35 -2.54 -11.18 0.80
C VAL A 35 -3.65 -11.97 1.48
N ILE A 36 -3.72 -13.29 1.28
CA ILE A 36 -4.70 -14.16 1.95
C ILE A 36 -4.49 -14.12 3.46
N GLU A 37 -3.25 -14.26 3.92
CA GLU A 37 -2.90 -14.17 5.33
C GLU A 37 -3.23 -12.80 5.90
N ALA A 38 -2.87 -11.71 5.20
CA ALA A 38 -3.18 -10.35 5.60
C ALA A 38 -4.68 -10.10 5.77
N LYS A 39 -5.50 -10.55 4.80
CA LYS A 39 -6.97 -10.45 4.89
C LYS A 39 -7.50 -11.19 6.11
N ALA A 40 -7.06 -12.42 6.33
CA ALA A 40 -7.48 -13.22 7.48
C ALA A 40 -7.12 -12.54 8.82
N THR A 41 -5.89 -12.01 8.95
CA THR A 41 -5.43 -11.30 10.15
C THR A 41 -6.26 -10.05 10.41
N VAL A 42 -6.46 -9.20 9.40
CA VAL A 42 -7.19 -7.94 9.53
C VAL A 42 -8.67 -8.20 9.83
N ASP A 43 -9.30 -9.12 9.11
CA ASP A 43 -10.72 -9.45 9.34
C ASP A 43 -10.96 -10.04 10.73
N ALA A 44 -10.06 -10.90 11.21
CA ALA A 44 -10.11 -11.42 12.57
C ALA A 44 -9.98 -10.30 13.62
N ALA A 45 -9.05 -9.35 13.42
CA ALA A 45 -8.87 -8.20 14.31
C ALA A 45 -10.10 -7.28 14.34
N TYR A 46 -10.68 -6.98 13.18
CA TYR A 46 -11.92 -6.20 13.09
C TYR A 46 -13.09 -6.91 13.76
N GLN A 47 -13.22 -8.23 13.55
CA GLN A 47 -14.28 -9.03 14.15
C GLN A 47 -14.14 -9.06 15.68
N TYR A 48 -12.92 -9.25 16.19
CA TYR A 48 -12.61 -9.18 17.61
C TYR A 48 -12.96 -7.80 18.21
N SER A 49 -12.45 -6.72 17.62
CA SER A 49 -12.70 -5.35 18.07
C SER A 49 -14.19 -5.00 18.14
N ARG A 50 -14.97 -5.45 17.13
CA ARG A 50 -16.42 -5.26 17.11
C ARG A 50 -17.13 -6.07 18.21
N ARG A 51 -16.77 -7.35 18.38
CA ARG A 51 -17.34 -8.19 19.45
C ARG A 51 -17.08 -7.58 20.82
N GLU A 52 -15.86 -7.15 21.08
CA GLU A 52 -15.50 -6.51 22.35
C GLU A 52 -16.24 -5.19 22.59
N SER A 53 -16.40 -4.37 21.55
CA SER A 53 -17.17 -3.12 21.65
C SER A 53 -18.62 -3.39 22.04
N ILE A 54 -19.26 -4.39 21.43
CA ILE A 54 -20.65 -4.77 21.75
C ILE A 54 -20.73 -5.40 23.15
N ASN A 55 -19.77 -6.25 23.52
CA ASN A 55 -19.73 -6.89 24.84
C ASN A 55 -19.64 -5.86 25.97
N ARG A 56 -18.83 -4.80 25.82
CA ARG A 56 -18.71 -3.71 26.81
C ARG A 56 -20.04 -2.99 27.02
N VAL A 57 -20.74 -2.67 25.93
CA VAL A 57 -22.06 -2.02 25.99
C VAL A 57 -23.08 -2.93 26.67
N ARG A 58 -23.12 -4.22 26.31
CA ARG A 58 -24.06 -5.19 26.90
C ARG A 58 -23.86 -5.39 28.41
N ARG A 59 -22.62 -5.26 28.89
CA ARG A 59 -22.27 -5.39 30.32
C ARG A 59 -22.41 -4.08 31.09
N ASN A 60 -22.93 -3.01 30.48
CA ASN A 60 -22.94 -1.66 31.05
C ASN A 60 -21.56 -1.18 31.53
N ALA A 61 -20.49 -1.67 30.89
CA ALA A 61 -19.10 -1.36 31.23
C ALA A 61 -18.45 -0.38 30.24
N ALA A 62 -19.22 0.19 29.32
CA ALA A 62 -18.72 1.13 28.32
C ALA A 62 -18.55 2.52 28.94
N ASN A 63 -17.35 3.09 28.80
CA ASN A 63 -17.10 4.49 29.12
C ASN A 63 -17.37 5.41 27.91
N PRO A 64 -17.37 6.75 28.06
CA PRO A 64 -17.60 7.66 26.93
C PRO A 64 -16.65 7.45 25.74
N ALA A 65 -15.40 7.07 25.98
CA ALA A 65 -14.43 6.79 24.92
C ALA A 65 -14.80 5.50 24.14
N ASP A 66 -15.32 4.47 24.82
CA ASP A 66 -15.83 3.25 24.17
C ASP A 66 -17.00 3.54 23.24
N VAL A 67 -17.93 4.39 23.69
CA VAL A 67 -19.09 4.82 22.89
C VAL A 67 -18.62 5.63 21.68
N LEU A 68 -17.72 6.60 21.88
CA LEU A 68 -17.15 7.38 20.79
C LEU A 68 -16.45 6.48 19.75
N ARG A 69 -15.67 5.50 20.21
CA ARG A 69 -15.00 4.54 19.32
C ARG A 69 -16.00 3.77 18.45
N LEU A 70 -17.12 3.35 19.03
CA LEU A 70 -18.19 2.67 18.28
C LEU A 70 -18.84 3.59 17.24
N MET A 71 -19.13 4.84 17.62
CA MET A 71 -19.72 5.85 16.73
C MET A 71 -18.81 6.25 15.57
N LYS A 72 -17.48 6.22 15.78
CA LYS A 72 -16.47 6.58 14.78
C LYS A 72 -16.02 5.40 13.91
N GLN A 73 -16.64 4.23 14.04
CA GLN A 73 -16.32 3.11 13.16
C GLN A 73 -16.66 3.44 11.69
N PRO A 74 -15.78 3.07 10.74
CA PRO A 74 -16.04 3.34 9.35
C PRO A 74 -17.24 2.51 8.85
N VAL A 75 -18.09 3.15 8.05
CA VAL A 75 -19.31 2.56 7.48
C VAL A 75 -19.29 2.62 5.95
N GLY A 76 -20.14 1.82 5.31
CA GLY A 76 -20.32 1.84 3.85
C GLY A 76 -19.00 1.69 3.08
N GLN A 77 -18.76 2.60 2.14
CA GLN A 77 -17.56 2.61 1.29
C GLN A 77 -16.28 2.91 2.08
N THR A 78 -16.34 3.78 3.08
CA THR A 78 -15.18 4.10 3.92
C THR A 78 -14.66 2.85 4.62
N ARG A 79 -15.55 1.97 5.08
CA ARG A 79 -15.15 0.68 5.69
C ARG A 79 -14.36 -0.20 4.73
N SER A 80 -14.80 -0.29 3.47
CA SER A 80 -14.13 -1.09 2.45
C SER A 80 -12.74 -0.52 2.12
N VAL A 81 -12.63 0.81 2.00
CA VAL A 81 -11.36 1.48 1.70
C VAL A 81 -10.37 1.35 2.86
N VAL A 82 -10.82 1.57 4.11
CA VAL A 82 -9.95 1.41 5.29
C VAL A 82 -9.45 -0.03 5.41
N ARG A 83 -10.33 -1.02 5.24
CA ARG A 83 -9.91 -2.43 5.27
C ARG A 83 -8.93 -2.77 4.16
N ALA A 84 -9.15 -2.28 2.94
CA ALA A 84 -8.21 -2.48 1.84
C ALA A 84 -6.83 -1.92 2.17
N ALA A 85 -6.76 -0.74 2.82
CA ALA A 85 -5.52 -0.14 3.28
C ALA A 85 -4.82 -0.99 4.34
N ASP A 86 -5.57 -1.52 5.33
CA ASP A 86 -5.02 -2.42 6.34
C ASP A 86 -4.53 -3.74 5.72
N TYR A 87 -5.26 -4.30 4.75
CA TYR A 87 -4.80 -5.49 4.02
C TYR A 87 -3.49 -5.22 3.28
N MET A 88 -3.35 -4.05 2.64
CA MET A 88 -2.13 -3.63 1.96
C MET A 88 -0.95 -3.50 2.93
N ASP A 89 -1.12 -2.80 4.05
CA ASP A 89 -0.07 -2.62 5.05
C ASP A 89 0.43 -3.96 5.60
N ILE A 90 -0.50 -4.83 6.01
CA ILE A 90 -0.14 -6.15 6.54
C ILE A 90 0.48 -7.04 5.46
N ALA A 91 -0.04 -7.04 4.23
CA ALA A 91 0.52 -7.83 3.14
C ALA A 91 1.95 -7.41 2.81
N VAL A 92 2.22 -6.10 2.71
CA VAL A 92 3.58 -5.57 2.47
C VAL A 92 4.51 -5.96 3.61
N LYS A 93 4.07 -5.86 4.88
CA LYS A 93 4.87 -6.29 6.04
C LYS A 93 5.19 -7.79 5.99
N LEU A 94 4.24 -8.64 5.64
CA LEU A 94 4.46 -10.09 5.48
C LEU A 94 5.45 -10.41 4.36
N ILE A 95 5.30 -9.74 3.21
CA ILE A 95 6.22 -9.88 2.07
C ILE A 95 7.63 -9.44 2.48
N LYS A 96 7.79 -8.24 3.05
CA LYS A 96 9.09 -7.73 3.53
C LYS A 96 9.74 -8.66 4.54
N ARG A 97 8.99 -9.20 5.50
CA ARG A 97 9.52 -10.19 6.46
C ARG A 97 9.99 -11.47 5.76
N SER A 98 9.22 -11.98 4.82
CA SER A 98 9.59 -13.18 4.05
C SER A 98 10.87 -12.96 3.23
N LEU A 99 11.04 -11.74 2.69
CA LEU A 99 12.18 -11.33 1.90
C LEU A 99 13.42 -11.03 2.74
N GLY A 100 13.29 -10.33 3.88
CA GLY A 100 14.40 -10.08 4.80
C GLY A 100 15.05 -11.37 5.30
N ASN A 101 14.26 -12.44 5.48
CA ASN A 101 14.78 -13.77 5.80
C ASN A 101 15.58 -14.40 4.63
N ARG A 102 15.23 -14.10 3.38
CA ARG A 102 15.96 -14.55 2.18
C ARG A 102 17.20 -13.67 1.92
N HIS A 103 17.07 -12.36 2.11
CA HIS A 103 18.11 -11.37 1.83
C HIS A 103 19.22 -11.33 2.87
N LYS A 104 19.03 -11.83 4.11
CA LYS A 104 20.18 -12.19 4.96
C LYS A 104 21.20 -13.14 4.27
N ARG A 105 20.85 -13.72 3.12
CA ARG A 105 21.70 -14.55 2.27
C ARG A 105 22.18 -13.85 0.97
N SER A 106 21.78 -12.61 0.67
CA SER A 106 22.21 -11.85 -0.52
C SER A 106 22.58 -10.39 -0.20
N ILE A 107 23.39 -9.74 -1.04
CA ILE A 107 24.13 -8.51 -0.67
C ILE A 107 23.51 -7.20 -1.21
N ASN A 108 22.62 -7.24 -2.21
CA ASN A 108 22.03 -6.04 -2.82
C ASN A 108 20.74 -5.57 -2.15
N ALA A 109 20.85 -4.54 -1.30
CA ALA A 109 19.72 -3.85 -0.67
C ALA A 109 19.15 -2.77 -1.61
N THR A 110 18.34 -3.19 -2.58
CA THR A 110 17.43 -2.31 -3.33
C THR A 110 15.99 -2.60 -2.86
N ASP A 111 15.05 -1.68 -3.10
CA ASP A 111 13.63 -1.82 -2.74
C ASP A 111 13.13 -3.26 -2.92
N LEU A 112 12.77 -3.89 -1.80
CA LEU A 112 12.50 -5.33 -1.72
C LEU A 112 11.31 -5.78 -2.59
N ILE A 113 10.47 -4.85 -3.04
CA ILE A 113 9.25 -5.12 -3.80
C ILE A 113 9.22 -4.14 -4.96
N SER A 114 9.12 -4.64 -6.20
CA SER A 114 9.02 -3.77 -7.38
C SER A 114 7.68 -3.04 -7.43
N ASP A 115 7.61 -1.96 -8.22
CA ASP A 115 6.37 -1.21 -8.43
C ASP A 115 5.27 -2.10 -9.05
N GLU A 116 5.64 -3.03 -9.94
CA GLU A 116 4.72 -3.99 -10.56
C GLU A 116 4.15 -4.96 -9.51
N ASP A 117 4.99 -5.48 -8.61
CA ASP A 117 4.54 -6.37 -7.55
C ASP A 117 3.65 -5.62 -6.54
N LEU A 118 4.00 -4.38 -6.20
CA LEU A 118 3.16 -3.52 -5.36
C LEU A 118 1.80 -3.25 -6.00
N GLN A 119 1.75 -3.06 -7.32
CA GLN A 119 0.51 -2.91 -8.06
C GLN A 119 -0.35 -4.19 -7.97
N VAL A 120 0.25 -5.38 -8.09
CA VAL A 120 -0.46 -6.65 -7.91
C VAL A 120 -1.01 -6.78 -6.49
N VAL A 121 -0.22 -6.42 -5.47
CA VAL A 121 -0.70 -6.41 -4.06
C VAL A 121 -1.87 -5.44 -3.91
N ALA A 122 -1.76 -4.22 -4.47
CA ALA A 122 -2.81 -3.20 -4.41
C ALA A 122 -4.11 -3.66 -5.09
N GLU A 123 -4.02 -4.42 -6.18
CA GLU A 123 -5.17 -5.02 -6.84
C GLU A 123 -5.82 -6.12 -6.01
N LEU A 124 -5.04 -7.06 -5.50
CA LEU A 124 -5.55 -8.18 -4.69
C LEU A 124 -6.14 -7.72 -3.37
N THR A 125 -5.61 -6.65 -2.77
CA THR A 125 -6.12 -6.05 -1.52
C THR A 125 -7.30 -5.12 -1.72
N GLY A 126 -7.52 -4.63 -2.96
CA GLY A 126 -8.57 -3.67 -3.28
C GLY A 126 -8.18 -2.20 -3.08
N CYS A 127 -6.91 -1.91 -2.75
CA CYS A 127 -6.39 -0.55 -2.63
C CYS A 127 -6.31 0.17 -3.98
N SER A 128 -6.20 -0.55 -5.10
CA SER A 128 -6.03 0.03 -6.44
C SER A 128 -7.14 1.02 -6.84
N ALA A 129 -8.36 0.85 -6.32
CA ALA A 129 -9.50 1.73 -6.62
C ALA A 129 -9.24 3.21 -6.27
N ARG A 130 -8.40 3.49 -5.26
CA ARG A 130 -8.03 4.86 -4.90
C ARG A 130 -7.03 5.50 -5.86
N HIS A 131 -6.26 4.69 -6.58
CA HIS A 131 -5.25 5.13 -7.54
C HIS A 131 -5.79 5.26 -8.96
N ARG A 132 -6.92 4.63 -9.29
CA ARG A 132 -7.52 4.68 -10.64
C ARG A 132 -7.83 6.10 -11.07
N ILE A 133 -7.37 6.51 -12.25
CA ILE A 133 -7.70 7.79 -12.86
C ILE A 133 -9.18 7.76 -13.30
N PRO A 134 -10.07 8.56 -12.69
CA PRO A 134 -11.47 8.59 -13.10
C PRO A 134 -11.62 9.31 -14.45
N SER A 135 -12.58 8.83 -15.26
CA SER A 135 -13.01 9.56 -16.45
C SER A 135 -13.87 10.76 -16.06
N CYS A 136 -13.61 11.90 -16.70
CA CYS A 136 -14.40 13.12 -16.54
C CYS A 136 -15.57 13.21 -17.54
N THR A 137 -15.62 12.33 -18.55
CA THR A 137 -16.61 12.42 -19.65
C THR A 137 -18.06 12.24 -19.21
N THR A 138 -18.28 11.48 -18.13
CA THR A 138 -19.62 11.18 -17.61
C THR A 138 -20.08 12.15 -16.54
N THR A 139 -19.23 13.07 -16.08
CA THR A 139 -19.59 14.02 -15.02
C THR A 139 -20.24 15.25 -15.64
N PRO A 140 -21.51 15.55 -15.34
CA PRO A 140 -22.21 16.67 -15.95
C PRO A 140 -21.70 18.01 -15.40
N ASN A 141 -21.80 19.07 -16.21
CA ASN A 141 -21.56 20.47 -15.82
C ASN A 141 -20.15 20.79 -15.29
N LEU A 142 -19.13 20.01 -15.65
CA LEU A 142 -17.74 20.28 -15.25
C LEU A 142 -17.21 21.64 -15.73
N ASP A 143 -17.74 22.20 -16.82
CA ASP A 143 -17.37 23.53 -17.32
C ASP A 143 -17.95 24.68 -16.48
N LYS A 144 -18.94 24.40 -15.62
CA LYS A 144 -19.68 25.41 -14.85
C LYS A 144 -19.44 25.32 -13.35
N TYR A 145 -19.30 24.10 -12.82
CA TYR A 145 -19.18 23.86 -11.39
C TYR A 145 -18.05 22.89 -11.05
N ARG A 146 -17.50 23.04 -9.85
CA ARG A 146 -16.52 22.11 -9.28
C ARG A 146 -17.22 20.88 -8.74
N THR A 147 -16.59 19.72 -8.85
CA THR A 147 -17.03 18.53 -8.11
C THR A 147 -16.75 18.71 -6.62
N ALA A 148 -17.58 18.11 -5.76
CA ALA A 148 -17.39 18.20 -4.30
C ALA A 148 -16.04 17.61 -3.84
N SER A 149 -15.51 16.64 -4.59
CA SER A 149 -14.22 16.00 -4.30
C SER A 149 -13.04 16.70 -4.97
N CYS A 150 -13.25 17.76 -5.76
CA CYS A 150 -12.26 18.42 -6.62
C CYS A 150 -11.66 17.53 -7.73
N VAL A 151 -12.21 16.33 -7.95
CA VAL A 151 -11.87 15.49 -9.12
C VAL A 151 -12.25 16.22 -10.41
N CYS A 152 -11.47 16.02 -11.47
CA CYS A 152 -11.59 16.65 -12.78
C CYS A 152 -11.32 18.16 -12.81
N ASN A 153 -10.75 18.74 -11.75
CA ASN A 153 -10.38 20.15 -11.79
C ASN A 153 -9.22 20.41 -12.78
N ASN A 154 -8.21 19.54 -12.78
CA ASN A 154 -7.20 19.48 -13.82
C ASN A 154 -7.67 18.47 -14.90
N ARG A 155 -7.72 18.89 -16.17
CA ARG A 155 -8.25 18.08 -17.28
C ARG A 155 -7.30 16.97 -17.73
N GLU A 156 -5.99 17.18 -17.57
CA GLU A 156 -4.97 16.18 -17.92
C GLU A 156 -4.78 15.19 -16.76
N ASN A 157 -4.69 15.72 -15.54
CA ASN A 157 -4.43 14.97 -14.32
C ASN A 157 -5.63 15.05 -13.37
N THR A 158 -6.66 14.25 -13.65
CA THR A 158 -8.00 14.39 -13.06
C THR A 158 -8.08 14.24 -11.54
N ARG A 159 -7.03 13.72 -10.89
CA ARG A 159 -6.93 13.61 -9.43
C ARG A 159 -6.13 14.71 -8.74
N TRP A 160 -5.44 15.59 -9.46
CA TRP A 160 -4.62 16.62 -8.80
C TRP A 160 -5.51 17.60 -8.03
N GLY A 161 -5.18 17.78 -6.74
CA GLY A 161 -5.99 18.59 -5.82
C GLY A 161 -7.31 17.96 -5.39
N ALA A 162 -7.60 16.72 -5.80
CA ALA A 162 -8.77 16.00 -5.31
C ALA A 162 -8.62 15.71 -3.81
N SER A 163 -9.73 15.74 -3.09
CA SER A 163 -9.79 15.23 -1.72
C SER A 163 -9.40 13.75 -1.69
N ASN A 164 -9.03 13.24 -0.50
CA ASN A 164 -8.96 11.80 -0.28
C ASN A 164 -7.83 11.09 -1.09
N ILE A 165 -6.78 11.81 -1.48
CA ILE A 165 -5.55 11.26 -2.09
C ILE A 165 -4.37 11.42 -1.13
N ALA A 166 -3.29 10.68 -1.39
CA ALA A 166 -2.05 10.85 -0.64
C ALA A 166 -1.45 12.25 -0.88
N PHE A 167 -0.80 12.81 0.14
CA PHE A 167 -0.04 14.05 -0.01
C PHE A 167 1.18 13.82 -0.91
N THR A 168 1.46 14.80 -1.78
CA THR A 168 2.70 14.83 -2.55
C THR A 168 3.88 15.05 -1.60
N ARG A 169 4.93 14.26 -1.78
CA ARG A 169 6.18 14.39 -1.04
C ARG A 169 7.22 15.11 -1.91
N TRP A 170 7.76 16.22 -1.43
CA TRP A 170 8.88 16.91 -2.08
C TRP A 170 10.23 16.31 -1.71
N LEU A 171 10.30 15.66 -0.55
CA LEU A 171 11.44 14.90 -0.07
C LEU A 171 10.99 13.48 0.30
N PRO A 172 11.88 12.48 0.21
CA PRO A 172 11.60 11.13 0.69
C PRO A 172 11.06 11.10 2.12
N ALA A 173 10.26 10.10 2.42
CA ALA A 173 9.80 9.87 3.79
C ALA A 173 10.95 9.39 4.68
N GLU A 174 10.99 9.85 5.93
CA GLU A 174 11.93 9.32 6.92
C GLU A 174 11.16 8.71 8.09
N TYR A 175 11.20 7.39 8.18
CA TYR A 175 10.57 6.59 9.23
C TYR A 175 11.63 5.79 9.98
N GLN A 176 11.31 5.33 11.18
CA GLN A 176 12.24 4.51 11.97
C GLN A 176 12.49 3.14 11.31
N ASP A 177 11.49 2.59 10.64
CA ASP A 177 11.53 1.32 9.91
C ASP A 177 11.60 1.51 8.38
N ASP A 178 11.89 2.73 7.92
CA ASP A 178 11.84 3.14 6.51
C ASP A 178 10.48 2.94 5.81
N VAL A 179 9.39 2.71 6.57
CA VAL A 179 8.07 2.40 6.00
C VAL A 179 6.94 3.18 6.65
N SER A 180 6.73 3.00 7.96
CA SER A 180 5.49 3.43 8.62
C SER A 180 5.66 3.84 10.08
N LEU A 181 6.68 3.35 10.78
CA LEU A 181 6.88 3.66 12.19
C LEU A 181 7.47 5.07 12.34
N PRO A 182 6.84 5.96 13.12
CA PRO A 182 7.38 7.29 13.35
C PRO A 182 8.72 7.18 14.09
N LYS A 183 9.60 8.15 13.87
CA LYS A 183 10.83 8.28 14.66
C LYS A 183 10.47 8.46 16.14
N GLY A 184 11.16 7.75 17.03
CA GLY A 184 10.86 7.76 18.47
C GLY A 184 9.78 6.77 18.88
N TRP A 185 9.35 5.88 17.98
CA TRP A 185 8.48 4.75 18.33
C TRP A 185 9.17 3.81 19.33
N ASP A 186 10.46 3.58 19.14
CA ASP A 186 11.31 2.89 20.10
C ASP A 186 12.09 3.92 20.93
N PRO A 187 11.90 4.00 22.26
CA PRO A 187 12.58 4.95 23.13
C PRO A 187 14.11 4.85 23.09
N GLU A 188 14.64 3.67 22.74
CA GLU A 188 16.09 3.42 22.69
C GLU A 188 16.70 3.76 21.32
N HIS A 189 15.86 3.95 20.30
CA HIS A 189 16.32 4.21 18.94
C HIS A 189 16.84 5.64 18.77
N ARG A 190 18.08 5.76 18.27
CA ARG A 190 18.75 7.05 18.06
C ARG A 190 18.56 7.55 16.64
N VAL A 191 18.16 8.82 16.52
CA VAL A 191 18.15 9.57 15.26
C VAL A 191 19.35 10.49 15.26
N ASN A 192 20.25 10.36 14.29
CA ASN A 192 21.49 11.15 14.20
C ASN A 192 22.29 11.13 15.53
N ASN A 193 22.47 9.94 16.11
CA ASN A 193 23.15 9.67 17.39
C ASN A 193 22.47 10.26 18.65
N GLN A 194 21.26 10.80 18.55
CA GLN A 194 20.51 11.39 19.66
C GLN A 194 19.16 10.69 19.89
N ILE A 195 18.69 10.69 21.13
CA ILE A 195 17.32 10.25 21.46
C ILE A 195 16.39 11.45 21.27
N LEU A 196 15.23 11.23 20.63
CA LEU A 196 14.25 12.29 20.43
C LEU A 196 13.60 12.68 21.78
N PRO A 197 13.31 13.97 22.01
CA PRO A 197 12.59 14.42 23.20
C PRO A 197 11.14 13.88 23.19
N LEU A 198 10.56 13.78 24.39
CA LEU A 198 9.14 13.49 24.59
C LEU A 198 8.26 14.69 24.22
#